data_AF-A0A0B5F2R8-F1
#
_entry.id   AF-A0A0B5F2R8-F1
#
_cell.length_a   1.000
_cell.length_b   1.000
_cell.length_c   1.000
_cell.angle_alpha   90.00
_cell.angle_beta   90.00
_cell.angle_gamma   90.00
#
_symmetry.space_group_name_H-M   'P 1'
#
loop_
_entity.id
_entity.type
_entity.pdbx_description
1 polymer ?
#
loop_
_entity_poly.entity_id
_entity_poly.type
_entity_poly.pdbx_seq_one_letter_code
_entity_poly.pdbx_strand_id
1 'polypeptide(L)' 'MGSTVLSLRVDSELLDRLKGHAAKRGMSVQDYVVRTLVRDDFDERFHAAVDETERFYGKAV' A
#
# COMPACT_ATOMS: atom_id res chain seq x y z
N MET A 1 10.54 -14.92 -20.01
CA MET A 1 9.87 -14.32 -18.84
C MET A 1 9.73 -12.83 -19.10
N GLY A 2 8.52 -12.31 -19.29
CA GLY A 2 8.31 -10.89 -19.59
C GLY A 2 8.14 -10.09 -18.32
N SER A 3 8.91 -9.01 -18.14
CA SER A 3 8.60 -7.99 -17.14
C SER A 3 7.51 -7.08 -17.69
N THR A 4 6.54 -6.72 -16.84
CA THR A 4 5.54 -5.69 -17.15
C THR A 4 5.93 -4.43 -16.40
N VAL A 5 5.95 -3.28 -17.10
CA VAL A 5 6.37 -1.99 -16.53
C VAL A 5 5.14 -1.11 -16.30
N LEU A 6 5.03 -0.55 -15.09
CA LEU A 6 4.05 0.48 -14.76
C LEU A 6 4.73 1.86 -14.82
N SER A 7 4.27 2.72 -15.72
CA SER A 7 4.72 4.11 -15.83
C SER A 7 3.63 5.04 -15.33
N LEU A 8 3.94 5.88 -14.34
CA LEU A 8 3.01 6.85 -13.75
C LEU A 8 3.49 8.27 -13.99
N ARG A 9 2.57 9.18 -14.29
CA ARG A 9 2.84 10.63 -14.27
C ARG A 9 2.31 11.19 -12.96
N VAL A 10 3.19 11.83 -12.20
CA VAL A 10 2.87 12.45 -10.91
C VAL A 10 3.49 13.84 -10.86
N ASP A 11 2.94 14.68 -9.99
CA ASP A 11 3.54 15.97 -9.67
C ASP A 11 4.94 15.79 -9.05
N SER A 12 5.84 16.74 -9.32
CA SER A 12 7.22 16.70 -8.84
C SER A 12 7.33 16.73 -7.31
N GLU A 13 6.47 17.50 -6.64
CA GLU A 13 6.46 17.57 -5.18
C GLU A 13 6.06 16.22 -4.58
N LEU A 14 5.09 15.54 -5.19
CA LEU A 14 4.70 14.20 -4.77
C LEU A 14 5.85 13.20 -4.95
N LEU A 15 6.55 13.25 -6.07
CA LEU A 15 7.71 12.38 -6.30
C LEU A 15 8.84 12.62 -5.29
N ASP A 16 9.11 13.88 -4.94
CA ASP A 16 10.13 14.23 -3.97
C ASP A 16 9.75 13.83 -2.54
N ARG A 17 8.47 13.92 -2.19
CA ARG A 17 7.95 13.34 -0.96
C ARG A 17 8.15 11.83 -0.92
N LEU A 18 7.82 11.10 -2.00
CA LEU A 18 8.05 9.64 -2.07
C LEU A 18 9.53 9.27 -1.89
N LYS A 19 10.45 10.01 -2.54
CA LYS A 19 11.90 9.87 -2.35
C LYS A 19 12.31 10.08 -0.90
N GLY A 20 11.83 11.12 -0.25
CA GLY A 20 12.13 11.39 1.16
C GLY A 20 11.67 10.27 2.09
N HIS A 21 10.50 9.69 1.85
CA HIS A 21 9.97 8.59 2.66
C HIS A 21 10.71 7.27 2.43
N ALA A 22 11.12 7.01 1.19
CA ALA A 22 11.95 5.85 0.84
C ALA A 22 13.34 5.95 1.49
N ALA A 23 13.98 7.12 1.40
CA ALA A 23 15.29 7.39 2.01
C ALA A 23 15.28 7.21 3.53
N LYS A 24 14.24 7.73 4.22
CA LYS A 24 14.06 7.53 5.68
C LYS A 24 14.01 6.06 6.10
N ARG A 25 13.66 5.15 5.18
CA ARG A 25 13.56 3.70 5.43
C ARG A 25 14.69 2.90 4.77
N GLY A 26 15.70 3.57 4.21
CA GLY A 26 16.84 2.93 3.57
C GLY A 26 16.47 2.09 2.34
N MET A 27 15.43 2.47 1.60
CA MET A 27 14.94 1.72 0.44
C MET A 27 14.86 2.57 -0.83
N SER A 28 14.81 1.90 -1.99
CA SER A 28 14.57 2.58 -3.26
C SER A 28 13.15 3.15 -3.31
N VAL A 29 12.94 4.20 -4.11
CA VAL A 29 11.59 4.75 -4.37
C VAL A 29 10.67 3.70 -4.97
N GLN A 30 11.20 2.82 -5.83
CA GLN A 30 10.41 1.78 -6.46
C GLN A 30 9.90 0.78 -5.42
N ASP A 31 10.80 0.27 -4.56
CA ASP A 31 10.42 -0.66 -3.50
C ASP A 31 9.45 -0.02 -2.51
N TYR A 32 9.64 1.27 -2.20
CA TYR A 32 8.73 2.02 -1.35
C TYR A 32 7.32 2.08 -1.96
N VAL A 33 7.20 2.46 -3.24
CA VAL A 33 5.90 2.54 -3.95
C VAL A 33 5.24 1.17 -4.04
N VAL A 34 5.96 0.13 -4.45
CA VAL A 34 5.43 -1.22 -4.52
C VAL A 34 4.92 -1.68 -3.15
N ARG A 35 5.70 -1.45 -2.10
CA ARG A 35 5.32 -1.83 -0.74
C ARG A 35 4.13 -1.04 -0.20
N THR A 36 4.00 0.24 -0.56
CA THR A 36 2.82 1.06 -0.22
C THR A 36 1.58 0.53 -0.94
N LEU A 37 1.65 0.25 -2.25
CA LEU A 37 0.52 -0.31 -3.00
C LEU A 37 0.07 -1.67 -2.46
N VAL A 38 1.02 -2.53 -2.06
CA VAL A 38 0.72 -3.83 -1.43
C VAL A 38 0.14 -3.63 -0.03
N ARG A 39 0.59 -2.63 0.72
CA ARG A 39 0.14 -2.37 2.08
C ARG A 39 -1.29 -1.82 2.11
N ASP A 40 -1.62 -0.88 1.23
CA ASP A 40 -2.99 -0.35 1.14
C ASP A 40 -3.98 -1.48 0.81
N ASP A 41 -3.61 -2.39 -0.10
CA ASP A 41 -4.40 -3.57 -0.47
C ASP A 41 -4.47 -4.62 0.66
N PHE A 42 -3.45 -4.70 1.52
CA PHE A 42 -3.48 -5.56 2.71
C PHE A 42 -4.34 -4.96 3.82
N ASP A 43 -4.22 -3.66 4.09
CA ASP A 43 -4.97 -2.96 5.13
C ASP A 43 -6.48 -2.94 4.75
N GLU A 44 -6.84 -2.73 3.49
CA GLU A 44 -8.24 -2.89 3.01
C GLU A 44 -8.78 -4.31 3.21
N ARG A 45 -7.99 -5.34 2.86
CA ARG A 45 -8.39 -6.73 3.09
C ARG A 45 -8.51 -7.07 4.57
N PHE A 46 -7.63 -6.51 5.39
CA PHE A 46 -7.64 -6.71 6.84
C PHE A 46 -8.89 -6.07 7.46
N HIS A 47 -9.21 -4.83 7.11
CA HIS A 47 -10.44 -4.17 7.55
C HIS A 47 -11.70 -4.94 7.10
N ALA A 48 -11.76 -5.36 5.83
CA ALA A 48 -12.88 -6.16 5.33
C ALA A 48 -13.05 -7.49 6.11
N ALA A 49 -11.95 -8.16 6.47
CA ALA A 49 -11.99 -9.39 7.26
C ALA A 49 -12.45 -9.16 8.70
N VAL A 50 -12.04 -8.07 9.34
CA VAL A 50 -12.53 -7.67 10.67
C VAL A 50 -14.02 -7.35 10.62
N ASP A 51 -14.47 -6.53 9.66
CA ASP A 51 -15.89 -6.16 9.49
C ASP A 51 -16.78 -7.39 9.26
N GLU A 52 -16.29 -8.38 8.49
CA GLU A 52 -17.00 -9.63 8.26
C GLU A 52 -17.08 -10.48 9.55
N THR A 53 -15.98 -10.56 10.29
CA THR A 53 -15.93 -11.28 11.58
C THR A 53 -16.86 -10.64 12.61
N GLU A 54 -16.90 -9.33 12.71
CA GLU A 54 -17.85 -8.61 13.58
C GLU A 54 -19.30 -8.83 13.16
N ARG A 55 -19.59 -8.90 11.85
CA ARG A 55 -20.95 -9.25 11.38
C ARG A 55 -21.38 -10.66 11.78
N PHE A 56 -20.47 -11.63 11.78
CA PHE A 56 -20.76 -13.01 12.16
C PHE A 56 -20.80 -13.25 13.68
N TYR A 57 -19.92 -12.60 14.44
CA TYR A 57 -19.74 -12.88 15.88
C TYR A 57 -20.26 -11.76 16.79
N GLY A 58 -20.47 -10.54 16.29
CA GLY A 58 -20.95 -9.39 17.07
C GLY A 58 -22.43 -9.40 17.41
N LYS A 59 -23.22 -10.35 16.87
CA LYS A 59 -24.63 -10.59 17.26
C LYS A 59 -24.79 -11.63 18.37
N ALA A 60 -23.68 -12.18 18.90
CA ALA A 60 -23.71 -13.24 19.90
C ALA A 60 -23.51 -12.75 21.35
N VAL A 61 -23.76 -11.47 21.65
CA VAL A 61 -23.80 -10.92 23.01
C VAL A 61 -25.15 -10.29 23.29
#